data_AF-A0A0G1T3R0-F1
#
_entry.id   AF-A0A0G1T3R0-F1
#
_cell.length_a   1.000
_cell.length_b   1.000
_cell.length_c   1.000
_cell.angle_alpha   90.00
_cell.angle_beta   90.00
_cell.angle_gamma   90.00
#
_symmetry.space_group_name_H-M   'P 1'
#
loop_
_entity.id
_entity.type
_entity.pdbx_description
1 polymer ?
#
loop_
_entity_poly.entity_id
_entity_poly.type
_entity_poly.pdbx_seq_one_letter_code
_entity_poly.pdbx_strand_id
1 'polypeptide(L)' 'KCKDTGSQTKMDTRKKRLENLKGCFVADGKAVEGRNIILIDDVATTGATLVEARKTLLRAGARKVIAFTVAH' A
#
# COMPACT_ATOMS: atom_id res chain seq x y z
N LYS A 1 -9.78 12.27 -4.90
CA LYS A 1 -11.00 11.87 -4.15
C LYS A 1 -10.82 10.44 -3.69
N CYS A 2 -10.82 10.19 -2.38
CA CYS A 2 -10.70 8.87 -1.78
C CYS A 2 -11.96 8.06 -2.08
N LYS A 3 -11.84 6.79 -2.49
CA LYS A 3 -12.98 5.91 -2.75
C LYS A 3 -13.36 5.18 -1.46
N ASP A 4 -14.59 5.36 -1.01
CA ASP A 4 -15.20 4.51 0.02
C ASP A 4 -15.45 3.11 -0.54
N THR A 5 -15.02 2.08 0.20
CA THR A 5 -15.31 0.67 -0.14
C THR A 5 -16.04 0.02 1.03
N GLY A 6 -17.33 -0.27 0.82
CA GLY A 6 -18.19 -0.93 1.78
C GLY A 6 -17.71 -2.36 2.10
N SER A 7 -17.78 -2.71 3.38
CA SER A 7 -17.39 -4.02 3.92
C SER A 7 -18.27 -5.14 3.37
N GLN A 8 -17.72 -6.03 2.54
CA GLN A 8 -18.33 -7.32 2.20
C GLN A 8 -17.32 -8.47 2.29
N THR A 9 -17.41 -9.14 3.43
CA THR A 9 -17.40 -10.58 3.70
C THR A 9 -16.46 -11.49 2.87
N LYS A 10 -15.43 -11.97 3.58
CA LYS A 10 -14.81 -13.30 3.53
C LYS A 10 -15.02 -14.10 2.23
N MET A 11 -13.92 -14.26 1.47
CA MET A 11 -13.67 -15.25 0.39
C MET A 11 -13.65 -14.74 -1.06
N ASP A 12 -14.16 -13.56 -1.39
CA ASP A 12 -14.16 -13.14 -2.80
C ASP A 12 -12.85 -12.42 -3.22
N THR A 13 -11.91 -13.26 -3.65
CA THR A 13 -10.76 -13.04 -4.54
C THR A 13 -9.68 -12.03 -4.11
N ARG A 14 -8.52 -12.57 -3.69
CA ARG A 14 -7.20 -11.87 -3.59
C ARG A 14 -6.95 -10.89 -4.77
N LYS A 15 -7.37 -11.29 -5.98
CA LYS A 15 -7.33 -10.48 -7.20
C LYS A 15 -8.16 -9.19 -7.09
N LYS A 16 -9.41 -9.28 -6.61
CA LYS A 16 -10.33 -8.17 -6.40
C LYS A 16 -9.82 -7.23 -5.30
N ARG A 17 -9.20 -7.78 -4.25
CA ARG A 17 -8.46 -7.00 -3.24
C ARG A 17 -7.27 -6.24 -3.84
N LEU A 18 -6.47 -6.90 -4.70
CA LEU A 18 -5.38 -6.24 -5.43
C LEU A 18 -5.88 -5.12 -6.35
N GLU A 19 -7.00 -5.34 -7.04
CA GLU A 19 -7.61 -4.35 -7.94
C GLU A 19 -8.19 -3.16 -7.18
N ASN A 20 -8.88 -3.39 -6.06
CA ASN A 20 -9.41 -2.32 -5.21
C ASN A 20 -8.30 -1.47 -4.55
N LEU A 21 -7.15 -2.09 -4.24
CA LEU A 21 -6.02 -1.37 -3.65
C LEU A 21 -5.24 -0.56 -4.70
N LYS A 22 -5.26 -0.94 -5.98
CA LYS A 22 -4.52 -0.22 -7.03
C LYS A 22 -4.95 1.24 -7.10
N GLY A 23 -4.01 2.16 -6.82
CA GLY A 23 -4.30 3.60 -6.81
C GLY A 23 -5.09 4.10 -5.60
N CYS A 24 -5.23 3.31 -4.52
CA CYS A 24 -5.87 3.78 -3.29
C CYS A 24 -4.97 4.73 -2.47
N PHE A 25 -3.65 4.67 -2.68
CA PHE A 25 -2.68 5.51 -1.97
C PHE A 25 -2.26 6.72 -2.80
N VAL A 26 -2.15 7.86 -2.13
CA VAL A 26 -1.52 9.10 -2.62
C VAL A 26 -0.42 9.49 -1.64
N ALA A 27 0.71 9.95 -2.15
CA ALA A 27 1.82 10.44 -1.35
C ALA A 27 2.08 11.92 -1.66
N ASP A 28 2.41 12.71 -0.64
CA ASP A 28 2.90 14.07 -0.83
C ASP A 28 4.37 14.01 -1.31
N GLY A 29 4.61 14.41 -2.55
CA GLY A 29 5.94 14.42 -3.16
C GLY A 29 6.95 15.22 -2.33
N LYS A 30 6.57 16.37 -1.76
CA LYS A 30 7.50 17.20 -0.95
C LYS A 30 7.97 16.49 0.32
N ALA A 31 7.11 15.65 0.89
CA ALA A 31 7.43 14.88 2.08
C ALA A 31 8.27 13.63 1.78
N VAL A 32 8.28 13.17 0.52
CA VAL A 32 8.77 11.84 0.13
C VAL A 32 10.01 11.89 -0.77
N GLU A 33 10.16 12.94 -1.58
CA GLU A 33 11.20 13.07 -2.59
C GLU A 33 12.62 12.95 -1.99
N GLY A 34 13.43 12.08 -2.59
CA GLY A 34 14.82 11.82 -2.19
C GLY A 34 14.99 11.06 -0.87
N ARG A 35 13.91 10.67 -0.19
CA ARG A 35 13.97 10.05 1.14
C ARG A 35 14.05 8.53 1.10
N ASN A 36 14.66 7.96 2.14
CA ASN A 36 14.56 6.54 2.45
C ASN A 36 13.40 6.34 3.43
N ILE A 37 12.45 5.47 3.08
CA ILE A 37 11.22 5.28 3.84
C ILE A 37 11.13 3.82 4.28
N ILE A 38 10.73 3.62 5.54
CA ILE A 38 10.39 2.32 6.10
C ILE A 38 8.87 2.29 6.30
N LEU A 39 8.22 1.33 5.64
CA LEU A 39 6.82 1.01 5.84
C LEU A 39 6.71 -0.10 6.88
N ILE A 40 5.85 0.11 7.87
CA ILE A 40 5.56 -0.86 8.93
C ILE A 40 4.04 -1.03 8.94
N ASP A 41 3.57 -2.26 8.83
CA ASP A 41 2.15 -2.59 8.81
C ASP A 41 1.94 -4.00 9.42
N ASP A 42 0.73 -4.34 9.84
CA ASP A 42 0.38 -5.60 10.53
C ASP A 42 -0.28 -6.63 9.59
N VAL A 43 0.20 -6.72 8.34
CA VAL A 43 -0.56 -7.38 7.27
C VAL A 43 -0.52 -8.91 7.37
N ALA A 44 -1.60 -9.46 7.95
CA ALA A 44 -1.82 -10.87 8.24
C ALA A 44 -2.19 -11.77 7.04
N THR A 45 -2.07 -11.35 5.76
CA THR A 45 -2.53 -12.20 4.64
C THR A 45 -1.74 -12.11 3.32
N THR A 46 -1.86 -11.03 2.55
CA THR A 46 -1.42 -11.05 1.13
C THR A 46 -0.29 -10.09 0.79
N GLY A 47 0.07 -9.19 1.71
CA GLY A 47 1.05 -8.12 1.48
C GLY A 47 0.63 -7.07 0.44
N ALA A 48 -0.59 -7.16 -0.12
CA ALA A 48 -1.04 -6.31 -1.22
C ALA A 48 -1.04 -4.82 -0.85
N THR A 49 -1.41 -4.49 0.40
CA THR A 49 -1.40 -3.13 0.95
C THR A 49 0.00 -2.53 0.90
N LEU A 50 1.00 -3.22 1.47
CA LEU A 50 2.39 -2.78 1.48
C LEU A 50 2.99 -2.67 0.08
N VAL A 51 2.63 -3.58 -0.83
CA VAL A 51 3.10 -3.53 -2.22
C VAL A 51 2.61 -2.26 -2.93
N GLU A 52 1.34 -1.91 -2.78
CA GLU A 52 0.81 -0.71 -3.44
C GLU A 52 1.29 0.58 -2.78
N ALA A 53 1.37 0.62 -1.44
CA ALA A 53 1.95 1.76 -0.72
C ALA A 53 3.41 2.00 -1.15
N ARG A 54 4.22 0.94 -1.27
CA ARG A 54 5.59 1.01 -1.78
C ARG A 54 5.65 1.60 -3.18
N LYS A 55 4.78 1.14 -4.09
CA LYS A 55 4.71 1.67 -5.46
C LYS A 55 4.35 3.15 -5.49
N THR A 56 3.37 3.58 -4.69
CA THR A 56 2.98 4.99 -4.60
C THR A 56 4.12 5.86 -4.12
N LEU A 57 4.85 5.45 -3.07
CA LEU A 57 6.00 6.21 -2.56
C LEU A 57 7.15 6.32 -3.57
N LEU A 58 7.47 5.23 -4.26
CA LEU A 58 8.50 5.25 -5.31
C LEU A 58 8.09 6.17 -6.48
N ARG A 59 6.82 6.12 -6.92
CA ARG A 59 6.30 7.04 -7.94
C ARG A 59 6.33 8.50 -7.50
N ALA A 60 6.23 8.76 -6.20
CA ALA A 60 6.31 10.10 -5.61
C ALA A 60 7.74 10.59 -5.34
N GLY A 61 8.77 9.84 -5.77
CA GLY A 61 10.17 10.27 -5.70
C GLY A 61 10.97 9.74 -4.51
N ALA A 62 10.45 8.75 -3.76
CA ALA A 62 11.24 8.11 -2.71
C ALA A 62 12.51 7.48 -3.29
N ARG A 63 13.66 7.71 -2.64
CA ARG A 63 14.95 7.11 -3.03
C ARG A 63 14.99 5.61 -2.75
N LYS A 64 14.45 5.19 -1.61
CA LYS A 64 14.37 3.77 -1.22
C LYS A 64 13.15 3.55 -0.36
N VAL A 65 12.47 2.43 -0.55
CA VAL A 65 11.35 2.02 0.30
C VAL A 65 11.55 0.58 0.75
N ILE A 66 11.59 0.36 2.06
CA ILE A 66 11.69 -0.96 2.70
C ILE A 66 10.38 -1.21 3.44
N ALA A 67 9.81 -2.41 3.32
CA ALA A 67 8.57 -2.77 3.98
C ALA A 67 8.80 -3.92 4.95
N PHE A 68 8.31 -3.76 6.19
CA PHE A 68 8.27 -4.79 7.21
C PHE A 68 6.84 -5.05 7.62
N THR A 69 6.51 -6.32 7.81
CA THR A 69 5.23 -6.74 8.35
C THR A 69 5.45 -7.89 9.29
N VAL A 70 4.66 -7.93 10.36
CA VAL A 70 4.51 -9.13 11.15
C VAL A 70 3.42 -9.96 10.47
N ALA A 71 3.78 -11.15 10.01
CA ALA A 71 2.83 -12.12 9.43
C ALA A 71 2.61 -13.24 10.46
N HIS A 72 1.36 -13.66 10.64
CA HIS A 72 1.00 -14.84 11.42
C HIS A 72 0.58 -15.98 10.49
#